data_AF-A0A969TEI9-F1
#
_entry.id   AF-A0A969TEI9-F1
#
_cell.length_a   1.000
_cell.length_b   1.000
_cell.length_c   1.000
_cell.angle_alpha   90.00
_cell.angle_beta   90.00
_cell.angle_gamma   90.00
#
_symmetry.space_group_name_H-M   'P 1'
#
loop_
_entity.id
_entity.type
_entity.pdbx_description
1 polymer ?
#
loop_
_entity_poly.entity_id
_entity_poly.type
_entity_poly.pdbx_seq_one_letter_code
_entity_poly.pdbx_strand_id
1 'polypeptide(L)'
;MSGPKQRDGAAPIIVQVSDQLYERADGLDLSAEAFFEVAEPVDGVVNIEYKLVSPDDNFVTPYGYSIGQGIVVEGIPESNPYYGAIRLNNHRNPVESVELLEEDGSLVPLERGSDNRFVLNTGSAISEAQDLVVTDIFGQQVTLNDVDIASGSSADVVTGEQFGVI
;
A
#
# COMPACT_ATOMS: atom_id res chain seq x y z
N MET A 1 -14.33 -8.49 25.79
CA MET A 1 -15.73 -8.44 25.33
C MET A 1 -16.29 -9.87 25.32
N SER A 2 -17.55 -10.08 25.71
CA SER A 2 -18.19 -11.41 25.81
C SER A 2 -19.14 -11.74 24.65
N GLY A 3 -18.80 -11.28 23.44
CA GLY A 3 -19.60 -11.50 22.23
C GLY A 3 -19.34 -12.85 21.55
N PRO A 4 -20.06 -13.15 20.46
CA PRO A 4 -19.73 -14.28 19.58
C PRO A 4 -18.25 -14.24 19.22
N LYS A 5 -17.63 -15.42 19.16
CA LYS A 5 -16.22 -15.56 18.79
C LYS A 5 -16.15 -15.96 17.33
N GLN A 6 -14.97 -15.77 16.74
CA GLN A 6 -14.57 -16.50 15.55
C GLN A 6 -15.01 -17.98 15.64
N ARG A 7 -15.45 -18.55 14.51
CA ARG A 7 -15.85 -19.95 14.40
C ARG A 7 -14.74 -20.85 14.96
N ASP A 8 -15.09 -21.76 15.86
CA ASP A 8 -14.11 -22.64 16.51
C ASP A 8 -13.31 -23.43 15.47
N GLY A 9 -11.99 -23.31 15.51
CA GLY A 9 -11.08 -24.00 14.58
C GLY A 9 -10.99 -23.39 13.18
N ALA A 10 -11.57 -22.21 12.93
CA ALA A 10 -11.38 -21.52 11.66
C ALA A 10 -9.89 -21.26 11.38
N ALA A 11 -9.45 -21.58 10.17
CA ALA A 11 -8.10 -21.28 9.74
C ALA A 11 -7.90 -19.75 9.63
N PRO A 12 -6.71 -19.22 9.95
CA PRO A 12 -6.39 -17.83 9.65
C PRO A 12 -6.52 -17.57 8.15
N ILE A 13 -7.13 -16.45 7.80
CA ILE A 13 -7.17 -15.92 6.43
C ILE A 13 -6.27 -14.70 6.32
N ILE A 14 -5.76 -14.44 5.12
CA ILE A 14 -5.04 -13.21 4.79
C ILE A 14 -5.99 -12.33 4.01
N VAL A 15 -6.13 -11.08 4.46
CA VAL A 15 -6.92 -10.04 3.79
C VAL A 15 -6.04 -8.84 3.49
N GLN A 16 -6.37 -8.11 2.43
CA GLN A 16 -5.74 -6.84 2.13
C GLN A 16 -6.55 -5.70 2.77
N VAL A 17 -5.86 -4.76 3.41
CA VAL A 17 -6.47 -3.49 3.83
C VAL A 17 -6.65 -2.62 2.59
N SER A 18 -7.89 -2.40 2.17
CA SER A 18 -8.23 -1.62 0.97
C SER A 18 -9.07 -0.38 1.26
N ASP A 19 -9.58 -0.22 2.48
CA ASP A 19 -10.47 0.88 2.85
C ASP A 19 -10.32 1.26 4.33
N GLN A 20 -10.89 2.40 4.70
CA GLN A 20 -10.91 2.94 6.06
C GLN A 20 -12.29 2.76 6.70
N LEU A 21 -12.33 2.04 7.82
CA LEU A 21 -13.48 2.07 8.74
C LEU A 21 -13.46 3.38 9.55
N TYR A 22 -14.32 4.35 9.22
CA TYR A 22 -14.30 5.66 9.87
C TYR A 22 -15.10 5.69 11.18
N GLU A 23 -16.02 4.75 11.38
CA GLU A 23 -16.95 4.70 12.50
C GLU A 23 -16.27 4.36 13.84
N ARG A 24 -15.12 3.67 13.81
CA ARG A 24 -14.35 3.29 15.01
C ARG A 24 -12.90 2.97 14.70
N ALA A 25 -12.04 3.06 15.72
CA ALA A 25 -10.61 2.84 15.61
C ALA A 25 -10.14 1.40 15.98
N ASP A 26 -11.02 0.59 16.56
CA ASP A 26 -10.67 -0.71 17.18
C ASP A 26 -11.46 -1.88 16.57
N GLY A 27 -11.45 -2.00 15.25
CA GLY A 27 -12.10 -3.09 14.53
C GLY A 27 -11.63 -3.23 13.09
N LEU A 28 -12.05 -4.33 12.45
CA LEU A 28 -11.92 -4.55 11.02
C LEU A 28 -13.33 -4.70 10.43
N ASP A 29 -13.59 -4.04 9.32
CA ASP A 29 -14.78 -4.29 8.51
C ASP A 29 -14.38 -5.20 7.35
N LEU A 30 -14.73 -6.48 7.49
CA LEU A 30 -14.36 -7.50 6.51
C LEU A 30 -15.36 -7.51 5.38
N SER A 31 -14.92 -7.85 4.17
CA SER A 31 -15.85 -8.19 3.10
C SER A 31 -16.74 -9.36 3.54
N ALA A 32 -17.92 -9.48 2.93
CA ALA A 32 -18.85 -10.56 3.26
C ALA A 32 -18.22 -11.95 3.05
N GLU A 33 -17.38 -12.09 2.02
CA GLU A 33 -16.62 -13.31 1.72
C GLU A 33 -15.60 -13.61 2.82
N ALA A 34 -14.79 -12.62 3.22
CA ALA A 34 -13.79 -12.81 4.27
C ALA A 34 -14.44 -13.09 5.63
N PHE A 35 -15.56 -12.42 5.94
CA PHE A 35 -16.31 -12.66 7.18
C PHE A 35 -16.88 -14.08 7.22
N PHE A 36 -17.43 -14.57 6.09
CA PHE A 36 -18.00 -15.91 5.98
C PHE A 36 -16.99 -17.03 6.29
N GLU A 37 -15.71 -16.83 5.90
CA GLU A 37 -14.63 -17.78 6.17
C GLU A 37 -14.32 -17.92 7.68
N VAL A 38 -14.52 -16.85 8.47
CA VAL A 38 -14.14 -16.82 9.88
C VAL A 38 -15.32 -16.83 10.88
N ALA A 39 -16.54 -16.54 10.43
CA ALA A 39 -17.72 -16.42 11.29
C ALA A 39 -19.02 -16.76 10.55
N GLU A 40 -20.09 -17.03 11.31
CA GLU A 40 -21.43 -17.15 10.74
C GLU A 40 -21.97 -15.76 10.42
N PRO A 41 -22.41 -15.45 9.17
CA PRO A 41 -22.86 -14.11 8.79
C PRO A 41 -23.95 -13.53 9.69
N VAL A 42 -24.79 -14.39 10.28
CA VAL A 42 -25.88 -13.98 11.19
C VAL A 42 -25.37 -13.39 12.50
N ASP A 43 -24.14 -13.69 12.90
CA ASP A 43 -23.56 -13.17 14.15
C ASP A 43 -23.21 -11.68 14.02
N GLY A 44 -22.97 -11.19 12.80
CA GLY A 44 -22.72 -9.78 12.46
C GLY A 44 -21.38 -9.23 12.96
N VAL A 45 -21.15 -9.25 14.28
CA VAL A 45 -19.91 -8.78 14.92
C VAL A 45 -19.35 -9.86 15.82
N VAL A 46 -18.13 -10.30 15.53
CA VAL A 46 -17.43 -11.31 16.32
C VAL A 46 -16.10 -10.79 16.83
N ASN A 47 -15.61 -11.35 17.93
CA ASN A 47 -14.25 -11.11 18.39
C ASN A 47 -13.28 -11.94 17.55
N ILE A 48 -12.30 -11.29 16.93
CA ILE A 48 -11.23 -11.90 16.14
C ILE A 48 -9.87 -11.55 16.75
N GLU A 49 -8.89 -12.42 16.51
CA GLU A 49 -7.48 -12.09 16.67
C GLU A 49 -6.89 -11.78 15.30
N TYR A 50 -6.09 -10.72 15.20
CA TYR A 50 -5.43 -10.35 13.96
C TYR A 50 -4.02 -9.84 14.25
N LYS A 51 -3.16 -9.95 13.23
CA LYS A 51 -1.81 -9.39 13.21
C LYS A 51 -1.51 -8.95 11.79
N LEU A 52 -0.61 -7.97 11.66
CA LEU A 52 -0.03 -7.66 10.36
C LEU A 52 0.78 -8.87 9.88
N VAL A 53 0.77 -9.11 8.56
CA VAL A 53 1.56 -10.15 7.92
C VAL A 53 2.33 -9.56 6.74
N SER A 54 3.57 -10.01 6.58
CA SER A 54 4.38 -9.78 5.38
C SER A 54 4.22 -10.99 4.46
N PRO A 55 3.35 -10.94 3.44
CA PRO A 55 3.12 -12.10 2.56
C PRO A 55 4.40 -12.49 1.80
N ASP A 56 4.54 -13.76 1.41
CA ASP A 56 5.65 -14.21 0.56
C ASP A 56 5.49 -13.79 -0.91
N ASP A 57 6.51 -14.02 -1.73
CA ASP A 57 6.57 -13.58 -3.13
C ASP A 57 5.51 -14.21 -4.04
N ASN A 58 5.00 -15.39 -3.67
CA ASN A 58 4.00 -16.12 -4.44
C ASN A 58 2.56 -15.72 -4.08
N PHE A 59 2.38 -14.92 -3.02
CA PHE A 59 1.07 -14.39 -2.67
C PHE A 59 0.55 -13.49 -3.80
N VAL A 60 -0.61 -13.83 -4.35
CA VAL A 60 -1.27 -13.06 -5.42
C VAL A 60 -2.27 -12.09 -4.80
N THR A 61 -2.06 -10.81 -5.05
CA THR A 61 -2.97 -9.74 -4.61
C THR A 61 -4.27 -9.75 -5.42
N PRO A 62 -5.36 -9.17 -4.90
CA PRO A 62 -6.61 -8.97 -5.64
C PRO A 62 -6.46 -8.26 -7.00
N TYR A 63 -5.38 -7.48 -7.17
CA TYR A 63 -5.06 -6.78 -8.42
C TYR A 63 -4.40 -7.67 -9.48
N GLY A 64 -4.15 -8.96 -9.17
CA GLY A 64 -3.59 -9.94 -10.08
C GLY A 64 -2.06 -10.01 -10.10
N TYR A 65 -1.38 -9.17 -9.30
CA TYR A 65 0.07 -9.21 -9.15
C TYR A 65 0.47 -10.16 -8.04
N SER A 66 1.56 -10.91 -8.23
CA SER A 66 2.23 -11.54 -7.10
C SER A 66 3.12 -10.53 -6.38
N ILE A 67 3.27 -10.64 -5.07
CA ILE A 67 4.11 -9.73 -4.25
C ILE A 67 5.56 -9.70 -4.77
N GLY A 68 6.06 -10.84 -5.26
CA GLY A 68 7.41 -10.96 -5.82
C GLY A 68 7.62 -10.21 -7.14
N GLN A 69 6.57 -9.74 -7.81
CA GLN A 69 6.72 -8.84 -8.97
C GLN A 69 7.21 -7.45 -8.56
N GLY A 70 7.12 -7.10 -7.28
CA GLY A 70 7.57 -5.83 -6.75
C GLY A 70 6.46 -4.78 -6.66
N ILE A 71 6.83 -3.63 -6.11
CA ILE A 71 5.94 -2.48 -5.93
C ILE A 71 5.45 -2.01 -7.30
N VAL A 72 4.16 -1.75 -7.40
CA VAL A 72 3.51 -1.19 -8.58
C VAL A 72 3.31 0.30 -8.38
N VAL A 73 3.89 1.08 -9.27
CA VAL A 73 3.62 2.51 -9.38
C VAL A 73 2.38 2.67 -10.25
N GLU A 74 1.30 3.19 -9.68
CA GLU A 74 0.07 3.41 -10.42
C GLU A 74 0.21 4.55 -11.43
N GLY A 75 -0.29 4.34 -12.64
CA GLY A 75 -0.44 5.41 -13.61
C GLY A 75 -1.51 6.41 -13.17
N ILE A 76 -1.11 7.67 -12.93
CA ILE A 76 -2.01 8.79 -12.63
C ILE A 76 -2.06 9.75 -13.84
N PRO A 77 -3.16 9.79 -14.63
CA PRO A 77 -3.26 10.65 -15.81
C PRO A 77 -3.24 12.15 -15.49
N GLU A 78 -3.62 12.53 -14.28
CA GLU A 78 -3.64 13.93 -13.85
C GLU A 78 -2.26 14.48 -13.46
N SER A 79 -1.27 13.60 -13.29
CA SER A 79 0.11 14.01 -13.00
C SER A 79 0.67 14.88 -14.13
N ASN A 80 1.37 15.93 -13.75
CA ASN A 80 1.97 16.89 -14.68
C ASN A 80 3.23 17.52 -14.03
N PRO A 81 4.06 18.28 -14.77
CA PRO A 81 5.28 18.88 -14.22
C PRO A 81 5.08 19.74 -12.96
N TYR A 82 3.89 20.29 -12.72
CA TYR A 82 3.59 21.11 -11.53
C TYR A 82 2.78 20.36 -10.46
N TYR A 83 2.46 19.09 -10.72
CA TYR A 83 1.74 18.20 -9.81
C TYR A 83 2.27 16.79 -10.02
N GLY A 84 3.40 16.49 -9.37
CA GLY A 84 3.98 15.16 -9.36
C GLY A 84 3.28 14.31 -8.33
N ALA A 85 2.51 13.31 -8.75
CA ALA A 85 1.76 12.44 -7.86
C ALA A 85 2.05 10.98 -8.15
N ILE A 86 2.11 10.19 -7.07
CA ILE A 86 2.32 8.75 -7.12
C ILE A 86 1.42 8.03 -6.14
N ARG A 87 0.97 6.83 -6.50
CA ARG A 87 0.36 5.88 -5.58
C ARG A 87 1.04 4.53 -5.74
N LEU A 88 1.45 3.96 -4.62
CA LEU A 88 2.16 2.70 -4.58
C LEU A 88 1.19 1.59 -4.22
N ASN A 89 1.17 0.54 -5.05
CA ASN A 89 0.39 -0.68 -4.86
C ASN A 89 1.35 -1.89 -4.80
N ASN A 90 0.83 -3.08 -4.49
CA ASN A 90 1.59 -4.35 -4.45
C ASN A 90 2.86 -4.33 -3.55
N HIS A 91 2.93 -3.42 -2.58
CA HIS A 91 3.99 -3.37 -1.58
C HIS A 91 3.74 -4.43 -0.49
N ARG A 92 4.79 -5.14 -0.05
CA ARG A 92 4.67 -6.23 0.94
C ARG A 92 4.18 -5.72 2.30
N ASN A 93 4.68 -4.57 2.71
CA ASN A 93 4.40 -3.95 4.00
C ASN A 93 3.80 -2.56 3.79
N PRO A 94 3.01 -2.04 4.74
CA PRO A 94 2.48 -0.67 4.65
C PRO A 94 3.61 0.35 4.47
N VAL A 95 3.44 1.26 3.51
CA VAL A 95 4.35 2.38 3.25
C VAL A 95 4.15 3.46 4.31
N GLU A 96 5.23 3.89 4.94
CA GLU A 96 5.30 4.99 5.89
C GLU A 96 5.60 6.31 5.16
N SER A 97 6.65 6.35 4.34
CA SER A 97 7.10 7.55 3.63
C SER A 97 7.56 7.26 2.20
N VAL A 98 7.52 8.32 1.38
CA VAL A 98 8.14 8.38 0.06
C VAL A 98 8.91 9.69 -0.02
N GLU A 99 10.17 9.61 -0.42
CA GLU A 99 11.06 10.76 -0.58
C GLU A 99 11.71 10.76 -1.97
N LEU A 100 11.82 11.93 -2.58
CA LEU A 100 12.66 12.14 -3.76
C LEU A 100 14.13 12.12 -3.35
N LEU A 101 14.93 11.32 -4.05
CA LEU A 101 16.38 11.33 -3.97
C LEU A 101 16.94 12.33 -4.99
N GLU A 102 17.48 13.44 -4.49
CA GLU A 102 18.14 14.46 -5.30
C GLU A 102 19.55 14.03 -5.72
N GLU A 103 20.10 14.65 -6.77
CA GLU A 103 21.46 14.34 -7.28
C GLU A 103 22.56 14.50 -6.22
N ASP A 104 22.36 15.40 -5.26
CA ASP A 104 23.30 15.64 -4.15
C ASP A 104 23.15 14.64 -2.99
N GLY A 105 22.23 13.67 -3.13
CA GLY A 105 21.89 12.65 -2.15
C GLY A 105 20.96 13.12 -1.05
N SER A 106 20.42 14.34 -1.12
CA SER A 106 19.40 14.80 -0.19
C SER A 106 18.04 14.15 -0.46
N LEU A 107 17.22 14.05 0.59
CA LEU A 107 15.88 13.49 0.54
C LEU A 107 14.84 14.58 0.69
N VAL A 108 13.95 14.71 -0.29
CA VAL A 108 12.82 15.65 -0.25
C VAL A 108 11.53 14.85 -0.05
N PRO A 109 10.81 15.02 1.08
CA PRO A 109 9.63 14.24 1.36
C PRO A 109 8.47 14.58 0.44
N LEU A 110 7.72 13.56 0.01
CA LEU A 110 6.42 13.73 -0.63
C LEU A 110 5.32 13.77 0.44
N GLU A 111 4.31 14.62 0.23
CA GLU A 111 3.17 14.74 1.13
C GLU A 111 2.13 13.64 0.86
N ARG A 112 1.78 12.84 1.87
CA ARG A 112 0.74 11.80 1.76
C ARG A 112 -0.66 12.40 1.94
N GLY A 113 -1.49 12.29 0.91
CA GLY A 113 -2.91 12.64 0.92
C GLY A 113 -3.80 11.56 1.53
N SER A 114 -5.06 11.91 1.80
CA SER A 114 -6.06 10.99 2.36
C SER A 114 -6.49 9.87 1.41
N ASP A 115 -6.24 10.03 0.10
CA ASP A 115 -6.49 9.03 -0.95
C ASP A 115 -5.27 8.12 -1.21
N ASN A 116 -4.30 8.16 -0.29
CA ASN A 116 -3.05 7.40 -0.33
C ASN A 116 -2.11 7.77 -1.50
N ARG A 117 -2.29 8.94 -2.11
CA ARG A 117 -1.31 9.52 -3.04
C ARG A 117 -0.21 10.22 -2.26
N PHE A 118 1.02 10.11 -2.74
CA PHE A 118 2.14 10.93 -2.32
C PHE A 118 2.37 12.00 -3.39
N VAL A 119 2.47 13.26 -2.97
CA VAL A 119 2.60 14.40 -3.89
C VAL A 119 3.89 15.14 -3.61
N LEU A 120 4.67 15.38 -4.67
CA LEU A 120 5.88 16.17 -4.60
C LEU A 120 5.55 17.66 -4.74
N ASN A 121 5.95 18.47 -3.75
CA ASN A 121 5.73 19.91 -3.72
C ASN A 121 7.07 20.65 -3.81
N THR A 122 7.62 20.79 -5.01
CA THR A 122 8.92 21.44 -5.24
C THR A 122 8.82 22.92 -5.57
N GLY A 123 7.60 23.44 -5.84
CA GLY A 123 7.39 24.81 -6.31
C GLY A 123 7.98 25.12 -7.69
N SER A 124 8.63 24.14 -8.33
CA SER A 124 9.23 24.19 -9.67
C SER A 124 8.71 23.03 -10.52
N ALA A 125 8.80 23.16 -11.84
CA ALA A 125 8.42 22.08 -12.74
C ALA A 125 9.35 20.87 -12.61
N ILE A 126 8.78 19.67 -12.57
CA ILE A 126 9.47 18.38 -12.63
C ILE A 126 9.69 18.03 -14.11
N SER A 127 10.94 17.79 -14.51
CA SER A 127 11.30 17.65 -15.94
C SER A 127 11.89 16.30 -16.33
N GLU A 128 12.32 15.50 -15.37
CA GLU A 128 12.95 14.19 -15.59
C GLU A 128 12.18 13.10 -14.85
N ALA A 129 12.61 11.85 -14.93
CA ALA A 129 12.10 10.81 -14.04
C ALA A 129 12.78 10.91 -12.66
N GLN A 130 12.14 10.36 -11.63
CA GLN A 130 12.54 10.51 -10.24
C GLN A 130 13.11 9.20 -9.70
N ASP A 131 14.19 9.30 -8.93
CA ASP A 131 14.58 8.23 -8.01
C ASP A 131 13.88 8.47 -6.67
N LEU A 132 13.11 7.49 -6.21
CA LEU A 132 12.28 7.60 -5.01
C LEU A 132 12.73 6.60 -3.94
N VAL A 133 13.03 7.07 -2.74
CA VAL A 133 13.22 6.22 -1.57
C VAL A 133 11.87 5.99 -0.91
N VAL A 134 11.49 4.73 -0.75
CA VAL A 134 10.25 4.32 -0.10
C VAL A 134 10.59 3.61 1.19
N THR A 135 10.00 4.05 2.30
CA THR A 135 10.21 3.45 3.63
C THR A 135 8.91 2.76 4.10
N ASP A 136 9.00 1.52 4.57
CA ASP A 136 7.87 0.83 5.21
C ASP A 136 7.78 1.11 6.72
N ILE A 137 6.65 0.75 7.34
CA ILE A 137 6.41 0.92 8.79
C ILE A 137 7.37 0.12 9.69
N PHE A 138 8.25 -0.71 9.12
CA PHE A 138 9.28 -1.46 9.83
C PHE A 138 10.68 -0.83 9.65
N GLY A 139 10.78 0.27 8.90
CA GLY A 139 12.03 0.97 8.60
C GLY A 139 12.84 0.35 7.46
N GLN A 140 12.27 -0.58 6.68
CA GLN A 140 12.92 -1.07 5.47
C GLN A 140 12.82 -0.02 4.37
N GLN A 141 13.89 0.12 3.59
CA GLN A 141 13.96 1.07 2.49
C GLN A 141 14.21 0.34 1.16
N VAL A 142 13.54 0.80 0.12
CA VAL A 142 13.80 0.43 -1.27
C VAL A 142 13.88 1.70 -2.12
N THR A 143 14.72 1.68 -3.15
CA THR A 143 14.84 2.78 -4.11
C THR A 143 14.15 2.38 -5.40
N LEU A 144 13.11 3.12 -5.79
CA LEU A 144 12.47 3.00 -7.10
C LEU A 144 13.20 3.96 -8.04
N ASN A 145 13.93 3.42 -9.00
CA ASN A 145 14.70 4.24 -9.94
C ASN A 145 13.87 4.60 -11.18
N ASP A 146 14.14 5.76 -11.77
CA ASP A 146 13.59 6.18 -13.07
C ASP A 146 12.04 6.16 -13.11
N VAL A 147 11.40 6.64 -12.04
CA VAL A 147 9.93 6.70 -11.93
C VAL A 147 9.42 8.05 -12.44
N ASP A 148 8.65 8.03 -13.52
CA ASP A 148 8.02 9.24 -14.05
C ASP A 148 6.72 9.56 -13.29
N ILE A 149 6.79 10.50 -12.34
CA ILE A 149 5.61 11.01 -11.61
C ILE A 149 5.02 12.28 -12.23
N ALA A 150 5.54 12.75 -13.38
CA ALA A 150 5.28 14.09 -13.91
C ALA A 150 4.72 14.13 -15.34
N SER A 151 4.74 13.02 -16.09
CA SER A 151 4.27 13.01 -17.49
C SER A 151 2.85 12.48 -17.69
N GLY A 152 2.11 12.15 -16.62
CA GLY A 152 0.70 11.76 -16.69
C GLY A 152 0.44 10.51 -17.55
N SER A 153 0.17 9.37 -16.92
CA SER A 153 -0.04 8.11 -17.64
C SER A 153 -1.18 7.32 -17.00
N SER A 154 -1.87 6.48 -17.77
CA SER A 154 -2.80 5.48 -17.23
C SER A 154 -2.17 4.09 -17.11
N ALA A 155 -0.90 3.95 -17.49
CA ALA A 155 -0.19 2.68 -17.46
C ALA A 155 0.56 2.54 -16.15
N ASP A 156 0.33 1.43 -15.45
CA ASP A 156 1.07 1.07 -14.25
C ASP A 156 2.48 0.61 -14.61
N VAL A 157 3.43 0.88 -13.70
CA VAL A 157 4.83 0.44 -13.83
C VAL A 157 5.15 -0.54 -12.70
N VAL A 158 5.58 -1.74 -13.08
CA VAL A 158 6.09 -2.75 -12.14
C VAL A 158 7.57 -2.51 -11.95
N THR A 159 7.99 -2.24 -10.71
CA THR A 159 9.36 -1.80 -10.42
C THR A 159 10.37 -2.93 -10.27
N GLY A 160 9.91 -4.14 -9.91
CA GLY A 160 10.80 -5.25 -9.51
C GLY A 160 11.42 -5.08 -8.11
N GLU A 161 11.23 -3.93 -7.47
CA GLU A 161 11.72 -3.63 -6.12
C GLU A 161 10.69 -4.04 -5.07
N GLN A 162 11.14 -4.55 -3.92
CA GLN A 162 10.23 -5.01 -2.88
C GLN A 162 10.88 -4.97 -1.49
N PHE A 163 10.07 -4.70 -0.47
CA PHE A 163 10.50 -4.87 0.92
C PHE A 163 10.78 -6.33 1.25
N GLY A 164 11.69 -6.54 2.21
CA GLY A 164 11.94 -7.87 2.77
C GLY A 164 10.75 -8.39 3.58
N VAL A 165 10.73 -9.71 3.76
CA VAL A 165 9.82 -10.40 4.69
C VAL A 165 10.29 -10.14 6.13
N ILE A 166 9.36 -9.82 7.03
CA ILE A 166 9.58 -9.64 8.47
C ILE A 166 9.13 -10.88 9.24
#